data_AF-A0A9W5TYY0-F1
#
_entry.id   AF-A0A9W5TYY0-F1
#
_cell.length_a   1.000
_cell.length_b   1.000
_cell.length_c   1.000
_cell.angle_alpha   90.00
_cell.angle_beta   90.00
_cell.angle_gamma   90.00
#
_symmetry.space_group_name_H-M   'P 1'
#
loop_
_entity.id
_entity.type
_entity.pdbx_description
1 polymer ?
#
loop_
_entity_poly.entity_id
_entity_poly.type
_entity_poly.pdbx_seq_one_letter_code
_entity_poly.pdbx_strand_id
1 'polypeptide(L)'
;MLNKRFLYMLIGVVVLITIPIFLNMVVFDTKPDSSNEPSTDESNEDGSDSNDGKQIYWGVDSASSVNNDLKQCVEDNFGKPDVWGRYLGDNKGVSKGLDADEVTFLL
;
A
#
# COMPACT_ATOMS: atom_id res chain seq x y z
N MET A 1 30.68 -38.01 17.76
CA MET A 1 29.24 -38.15 17.48
C MET A 1 28.54 -36.88 17.91
N LEU A 2 27.83 -36.19 17.01
CA LEU A 2 27.14 -34.95 17.35
C LEU A 2 25.92 -35.27 18.25
N ASN A 3 25.85 -34.64 19.42
CA ASN A 3 24.75 -34.86 20.35
C ASN A 3 23.45 -34.32 19.74
N LYS A 4 22.42 -35.17 19.59
CA LYS A 4 21.12 -34.78 19.03
C LYS A 4 20.50 -33.57 19.75
N ARG A 5 20.72 -33.43 21.06
CA ARG A 5 20.27 -32.25 21.83
C ARG A 5 21.00 -30.98 21.44
N PHE A 6 22.31 -31.09 21.20
CA PHE A 6 23.13 -29.98 20.71
C PHE A 6 22.74 -29.59 19.28
N LEU A 7 22.41 -30.58 18.43
CA LEU A 7 21.93 -30.34 17.07
C LEU A 7 20.59 -29.59 17.04
N TYR A 8 19.61 -29.97 17.88
CA TYR A 8 18.33 -29.25 17.96
C TYR A 8 18.49 -27.82 18.50
N MET A 9 19.40 -27.61 19.46
CA MET A 9 19.71 -26.27 19.97
C MET A 9 20.32 -25.39 18.87
N LEU A 10 21.24 -25.94 18.07
CA LEU A 10 21.86 -25.21 16.95
C LEU A 10 20.84 -24.83 15.86
N ILE A 11 19.96 -25.77 15.49
CA ILE A 11 18.88 -25.49 14.52
C ILE A 11 17.93 -24.41 15.07
N GLY A 12 17.55 -24.48 16.34
CA GLY A 12 16.68 -23.48 16.96
C GLY A 12 17.27 -22.07 16.93
N VAL A 13 18.57 -21.94 17.24
CA VAL A 13 19.27 -20.64 17.19
C VAL A 13 19.35 -20.09 15.76
N VAL A 14 19.64 -20.94 14.76
CA VAL A 14 19.68 -20.53 13.36
C VAL A 14 18.31 -20.02 12.91
N VAL A 15 17.23 -20.74 13.25
CA VAL A 15 15.86 -20.34 12.89
C VAL A 15 15.47 -19.00 13.54
N LEU A 16 15.81 -18.80 14.82
CA LEU A 16 15.51 -17.55 15.53
C LEU A 16 16.24 -16.33 14.95
N ILE A 17 17.43 -16.50 14.38
CA ILE A 17 18.21 -15.40 13.79
C ILE A 17 17.79 -15.17 12.34
N THR A 18 17.56 -16.23 11.57
CA THR A 18 17.29 -16.13 10.14
C THR A 18 15.87 -15.68 9.83
N ILE A 19 14.86 -16.06 10.62
CA ILE A 19 13.47 -15.65 10.38
C ILE A 19 13.31 -14.11 10.44
N PRO A 20 13.77 -13.40 11.48
CA PRO A 20 13.63 -11.93 11.53
C PRO A 20 14.39 -11.23 10.41
N ILE A 21 15.58 -11.72 10.06
CA ILE A 21 16.41 -11.15 8.98
C ILE A 21 15.72 -11.35 7.62
N PHE A 22 15.20 -12.54 7.38
CA PHE A 22 14.48 -12.87 6.14
C PHE A 22 13.18 -12.09 6.03
N LEU A 23 12.40 -11.96 7.12
CA LEU A 23 11.21 -11.12 7.16
C LEU A 23 11.57 -9.65 6.91
N ASN A 24 12.65 -9.15 7.51
CA ASN A 24 13.12 -7.79 7.26
C ASN A 24 13.53 -7.59 5.79
N MET A 25 14.19 -8.59 5.19
CA MET A 25 14.57 -8.54 3.77
C MET A 25 13.35 -8.59 2.84
N VAL A 26 12.35 -9.42 3.11
CA VAL A 26 11.18 -9.55 2.22
C VAL A 26 10.18 -8.41 2.40
N VAL A 27 10.01 -7.89 3.62
CA VAL A 27 9.02 -6.84 3.92
C VAL A 27 9.58 -5.43 3.64
N PHE A 28 10.90 -5.21 3.77
CA PHE A 28 11.51 -3.88 3.62
C PHE A 28 12.37 -3.70 2.35
N ASP A 29 12.34 -4.63 1.39
CA ASP A 29 12.96 -4.43 0.06
C ASP A 29 12.01 -3.68 -0.89
N THR A 30 11.49 -2.54 -0.43
CA THR A 30 11.11 -1.44 -1.32
C THR A 30 12.30 -0.51 -1.43
N LYS A 31 13.36 -0.98 -2.09
CA LYS A 31 14.34 -0.08 -2.67
C LYS A 31 13.59 0.75 -3.73
N PRO A 32 13.64 2.09 -3.69
CA PRO A 32 13.17 2.89 -4.81
C PRO A 32 14.15 2.66 -5.96
N ASP A 33 13.78 1.77 -6.88
CA ASP A 33 14.63 1.50 -8.04
C ASP A 33 14.54 2.66 -9.01
N SER A 34 15.55 3.52 -8.91
CA SER A 34 15.97 4.41 -9.97
C SER A 34 16.60 3.56 -11.07
N SER A 35 15.78 3.03 -11.99
CA SER A 35 16.20 2.84 -13.37
C SER A 35 15.00 2.86 -14.32
N ASN A 36 15.11 3.75 -15.28
CA ASN A 36 14.15 4.06 -16.33
C ASN A 36 14.02 2.90 -17.34
N GLU A 37 12.79 2.45 -17.59
CA GLU A 37 12.36 2.08 -18.95
C GLU A 37 10.96 2.66 -19.23
N PRO A 38 10.87 3.89 -19.75
CA PRO A 38 9.69 4.38 -20.43
C PRO A 38 9.72 3.86 -21.87
N SER A 39 8.61 3.29 -22.31
CA SER A 39 8.34 3.10 -23.72
C SER A 39 8.35 4.47 -24.41
N THR A 40 9.33 4.70 -25.27
CA THR A 40 9.42 5.85 -26.16
C THR A 40 8.27 5.79 -27.17
N ASP A 41 7.20 6.55 -26.92
CA ASP A 41 6.40 7.11 -28.00
C ASP A 41 6.90 8.54 -28.24
N GLU A 42 7.74 8.67 -29.27
CA GLU A 42 8.21 9.95 -29.76
C GLU A 42 7.03 10.76 -30.29
N SER A 43 6.59 11.73 -29.51
CA SER A 43 6.01 12.96 -30.05
C SER A 43 6.80 14.13 -29.49
N ASN A 44 7.63 14.69 -30.36
CA ASN A 44 8.42 15.89 -30.10
C ASN A 44 7.46 17.06 -29.88
N GLU A 45 7.49 17.69 -28.72
CA GLU A 45 7.19 19.12 -28.62
C GLU A 45 8.02 19.78 -27.52
N ASP A 46 8.59 20.90 -27.94
CA ASP A 46 9.69 21.68 -27.40
C ASP A 46 9.24 22.59 -26.23
N GLY A 47 10.13 22.76 -25.25
CA GLY A 47 10.20 23.99 -24.45
C GLY A 47 9.25 24.15 -23.26
N SER A 48 9.78 23.95 -22.04
CA SER A 48 9.82 24.93 -20.95
C SER A 48 9.87 24.22 -19.60
N ASP A 49 11.09 24.14 -19.06
CA ASP A 49 11.41 23.75 -17.69
C ASP A 49 10.61 24.62 -16.70
N SER A 50 9.46 24.10 -16.30
CA SER A 50 8.72 24.53 -15.14
C SER A 50 8.90 23.42 -14.13
N ASN A 51 9.51 23.72 -12.98
CA ASN A 51 9.48 22.85 -11.81
C ASN A 51 8.03 22.75 -11.30
N ASP A 52 7.16 22.09 -12.07
CA ASP A 52 5.87 21.62 -11.60
C ASP A 52 6.15 20.33 -10.84
N GLY A 53 6.52 20.50 -9.57
CA GLY A 53 6.69 19.40 -8.64
C GLY A 53 5.36 18.69 -8.50
N LYS A 54 5.12 17.69 -9.37
CA LYS A 54 3.89 16.91 -9.42
C LYS A 54 3.57 16.38 -8.02
N GLN A 55 2.55 16.96 -7.38
CA GLN A 55 2.07 16.44 -6.10
C GLN A 55 1.52 15.03 -6.33
N ILE A 56 1.99 14.10 -5.51
CA ILE A 56 1.50 12.73 -5.46
C ILE A 56 0.50 12.65 -4.31
N TYR A 57 -0.75 12.35 -4.63
CA TYR A 57 -1.80 12.07 -3.64
C TYR A 57 -1.92 10.57 -3.42
N TRP A 58 -2.10 10.17 -2.16
CA TRP A 58 -2.37 8.77 -1.81
C TRP A 58 -3.85 8.60 -1.44
N GLY A 59 -4.43 7.46 -1.79
CA GLY A 59 -5.85 7.21 -1.56
C GLY A 59 -6.18 5.74 -1.48
N VAL A 60 -7.43 5.47 -1.08
CA VAL A 60 -8.00 4.13 -0.94
C VAL A 60 -9.33 4.05 -1.67
N ASP A 61 -9.84 2.84 -1.91
CA ASP A 61 -11.22 2.61 -2.34
C ASP A 61 -11.89 1.56 -1.45
N SER A 62 -13.21 1.58 -1.43
CA SER A 62 -13.99 0.54 -0.75
C SER A 62 -15.27 0.22 -1.51
N ALA A 63 -15.70 -1.04 -1.50
CA ALA A 63 -17.00 -1.45 -2.02
C ALA A 63 -18.16 -1.10 -1.06
N SER A 64 -17.88 -1.15 0.24
CA SER A 64 -18.80 -0.79 1.32
C SER A 64 -18.77 0.71 1.62
N SER A 65 -19.87 1.23 2.18
CA SER A 65 -19.92 2.61 2.72
C SER A 65 -18.85 2.81 3.79
N VAL A 66 -18.26 4.00 3.78
CA VAL A 66 -17.29 4.45 4.76
C VAL A 66 -18.03 4.93 5.99
N ASN A 67 -17.75 4.27 7.11
CA ASN A 67 -18.19 4.67 8.44
C ASN A 67 -16.96 4.96 9.31
N ASN A 68 -17.19 5.39 10.55
CA ASN A 68 -16.11 5.69 11.49
C ASN A 68 -15.15 4.51 11.67
N ASP A 69 -15.66 3.28 11.78
CA ASP A 69 -14.82 2.11 12.02
C ASP A 69 -13.87 1.83 10.84
N LEU A 70 -14.38 1.89 9.60
CA LEU A 70 -13.55 1.68 8.42
C LEU A 70 -12.55 2.82 8.23
N LYS A 71 -12.99 4.08 8.41
CA LYS A 71 -12.11 5.25 8.32
C LYS A 71 -10.97 5.17 9.33
N GLN A 72 -11.30 4.88 10.60
CA GLN A 72 -10.32 4.75 11.67
C GLN A 72 -9.36 3.59 11.41
N CYS A 73 -9.87 2.44 10.95
CA CYS A 73 -9.04 1.29 10.59
C CYS A 73 -8.03 1.66 9.50
N VAL A 74 -8.44 2.40 8.46
CA VAL A 74 -7.52 2.86 7.42
C VAL A 74 -6.47 3.81 7.99
N GLU A 75 -6.90 4.80 8.77
CA GLU A 75 -5.99 5.80 9.36
C GLU A 75 -4.96 5.18 10.30
N ASP A 76 -5.37 4.24 11.16
CA ASP A 76 -4.50 3.61 12.15
C ASP A 76 -3.47 2.66 11.53
N ASN A 77 -3.80 2.02 10.40
CA ASN A 77 -2.97 0.96 9.81
C ASN A 77 -2.23 1.38 8.55
N PHE A 78 -2.77 2.34 7.78
CA PHE A 78 -2.24 2.74 6.47
C PHE A 78 -1.97 4.25 6.37
N GLY A 79 -2.41 5.03 7.35
CA GLY A 79 -2.33 6.49 7.34
C GLY A 79 -3.57 7.15 6.75
N LYS A 80 -3.59 8.49 6.81
CA LYS A 80 -4.73 9.28 6.35
C LYS A 80 -4.72 9.42 4.82
N PRO A 81 -5.76 8.92 4.11
CA PRO A 81 -5.86 9.11 2.66
C PRO A 81 -6.25 10.54 2.30
N ASP A 82 -5.71 11.02 1.18
CA ASP A 82 -6.12 12.28 0.55
C ASP A 82 -7.42 12.11 -0.26
N VAL A 83 -7.65 10.89 -0.77
CA VAL A 83 -8.79 10.57 -1.65
C VAL A 83 -9.39 9.21 -1.27
N TRP A 84 -10.73 9.12 -1.31
CA TRP A 84 -11.46 7.87 -1.13
C TRP A 84 -12.33 7.57 -2.36
N GLY A 85 -12.00 6.51 -3.10
CA GLY A 85 -12.78 6.04 -4.26
C GLY A 85 -14.07 5.34 -3.83
N ARG A 86 -15.22 5.81 -4.33
CA ARG A 86 -16.54 5.28 -3.99
C ARG A 86 -17.41 5.06 -5.23
N TYR A 87 -18.24 4.02 -5.17
CA TYR A 87 -19.16 3.65 -6.25
C TYR A 87 -20.33 4.63 -6.29
N LEU A 88 -20.75 5.10 -7.46
CA LEU A 88 -21.88 6.04 -7.58
C LEU A 88 -23.26 5.38 -7.47
N GLY A 89 -23.32 4.04 -7.54
CA GLY A 89 -24.58 3.31 -7.50
C GLY A 89 -24.43 1.94 -6.87
N ASP A 90 -25.56 1.38 -6.46
CA ASP A 90 -25.63 0.06 -5.86
C ASP A 90 -25.44 -1.04 -6.90
N ASN A 91 -24.64 -2.05 -6.54
CA ASN A 91 -24.59 -3.32 -7.25
C ASN A 91 -24.82 -4.44 -6.25
N LYS A 92 -25.94 -5.16 -6.41
CA LYS A 92 -26.44 -6.12 -5.42
C LYS A 92 -25.40 -7.20 -5.12
N GLY A 93 -24.94 -7.24 -3.87
CA GLY A 93 -23.95 -8.21 -3.39
C GLY A 93 -22.51 -7.90 -3.83
N VAL A 94 -22.27 -6.74 -4.43
CA VAL A 94 -20.95 -6.31 -4.93
C VAL A 94 -20.53 -5.00 -4.30
N SER A 95 -21.34 -3.94 -4.40
CA SER A 95 -21.00 -2.61 -3.88
C SER A 95 -22.22 -1.84 -3.41
N LYS A 96 -22.00 -0.93 -2.46
CA LYS A 96 -22.97 0.06 -2.02
C LYS A 96 -22.60 1.43 -2.59
N GLY A 97 -23.59 2.06 -3.21
CA GLY A 97 -23.49 3.39 -3.79
C GLY A 97 -23.22 4.46 -2.72
N LEU A 98 -22.50 5.48 -3.13
CA LEU A 98 -22.23 6.69 -2.38
C LEU A 98 -23.54 7.46 -2.17
N ASP A 99 -23.79 7.87 -0.94
CA ASP A 99 -24.93 8.70 -0.56
C ASP A 99 -24.48 10.07 -0.03
N ALA A 100 -25.44 10.98 0.15
CA ALA A 100 -25.15 12.37 0.56
C ALA A 100 -24.57 12.48 1.97
N ASP A 101 -24.94 11.55 2.86
CA ASP A 101 -24.43 11.52 4.23
C ASP A 101 -22.95 11.09 4.21
N GLU A 102 -22.62 10.08 3.41
CA GLU A 102 -21.26 9.60 3.20
C GLU A 102 -20.36 10.65 2.53
N VAL A 103 -20.88 11.41 1.55
CA VAL A 103 -20.15 12.56 0.97
C VAL A 103 -19.84 13.59 2.04
N THR A 104 -20.83 13.97 2.86
CA THR A 104 -20.65 14.96 3.93
C THR A 104 -19.66 14.47 4.98
N PHE A 105 -19.61 13.16 5.23
CA PHE A 105 -18.69 12.54 6.16
C PHE A 105 -17.23 12.54 5.68
N LEU A 106 -16.99 12.48 4.36
CA LEU A 106 -15.66 12.38 3.75
C LEU A 106 -15.01 13.72 3.38
N LEU A 107 -15.79 14.82 3.36
CA LEU A 107 -15.31 16.18 3.11
C LEU A 107 -14.82 16.87 4.39
#